data_AF-A0A9X4AXS5-F1
#
_entry.id   AF-A0A9X4AXS5-F1
#
_cell.length_a   1.000
_cell.length_b   1.000
_cell.length_c   1.000
_cell.angle_alpha   90.00
_cell.angle_beta   90.00
_cell.angle_gamma   90.00
#
_symmetry.space_group_name_H-M   'P 1'
#
loop_
_entity.id
_entity.type
_entity.pdbx_description
1 polymer ?
#
loop_
_entity_poly.entity_id
_entity_poly.type
_entity_poly.pdbx_seq_one_letter_code
_entity_poly.pdbx_strand_id
1 'polypeptide(L)'
;MPKPCMLYRIPLVGNPKEDVALRSKYIAAFGSACYMSEAGSFDCFYKTWEAACADAAKIGEVSGNAPYDTGYKCQPVGNGDYTLQVGSDVANKILINYQAAPLQTSLIEIKSVPTEVSGPYRNLVEVTTIKTDKGFYCSSGQVNEKGEPLNQREWVLQVNRKAHKGEIHSDLAGFTWPCEDENCKPTTCTEKLVLLDPDDDKTPRYDPDRAEVHHVVPMKDLRSCPWGTNAYKNAAVISRRLNRFLFNKVPPEKEVAQINKVLPYTP
;
A
#
# COMPACT_ATOMS: atom_id res chain seq x y z
N MET A 1 14.43 -16.40 3.12
CA MET A 1 13.94 -15.36 2.19
C MET A 1 12.43 -15.51 2.05
N PRO A 2 11.64 -14.43 1.94
CA PRO A 2 10.21 -14.54 1.63
C PRO A 2 10.02 -15.34 0.33
N LYS A 3 8.92 -16.10 0.23
CA LYS A 3 8.58 -16.73 -1.06
C LYS A 3 8.34 -15.64 -2.11
N PRO A 4 8.90 -15.76 -3.33
CA PRO A 4 8.69 -14.78 -4.38
C PRO A 4 7.20 -14.68 -4.71
N CYS A 5 6.70 -13.46 -4.88
CA CYS A 5 5.32 -13.23 -5.32
C CYS A 5 5.25 -13.46 -6.84
N MET A 6 4.71 -14.60 -7.26
CA MET A 6 4.69 -14.96 -8.68
C MET A 6 3.44 -14.37 -9.36
N LEU A 7 3.65 -13.55 -10.40
CA LEU A 7 2.61 -12.83 -11.14
C LEU A 7 2.92 -12.82 -12.64
N TYR A 8 1.92 -12.51 -13.46
CA TYR A 8 2.08 -12.28 -14.89
C TYR A 8 2.57 -10.85 -15.13
N ARG A 9 3.77 -10.69 -15.68
CA ARG A 9 4.32 -9.40 -16.10
C ARG A 9 3.93 -9.10 -17.53
N ILE A 10 3.50 -7.86 -17.79
CA ILE A 10 3.49 -7.30 -19.15
C ILE A 10 4.70 -6.37 -19.32
N PRO A 11 5.52 -6.54 -20.38
CA PRO A 11 6.57 -5.58 -20.69
C PRO A 11 5.94 -4.32 -21.27
N LEU A 12 6.35 -3.18 -20.74
CA LEU A 12 5.87 -1.87 -21.21
C LEU A 12 6.74 -1.36 -22.35
N VAL A 13 6.12 -0.59 -23.25
CA VAL A 13 6.79 0.02 -24.40
C VAL A 13 7.25 1.43 -24.02
N GLY A 14 8.40 1.86 -24.54
CA GLY A 14 9.02 3.13 -24.19
C GLY A 14 9.86 3.05 -22.92
N ASN A 15 10.10 4.19 -22.27
CA ASN A 15 10.89 4.28 -21.05
C ASN A 15 10.10 4.91 -19.89
N PRO A 16 9.02 4.27 -19.40
CA PRO A 16 8.17 4.82 -18.32
C PRO A 16 8.88 4.92 -16.97
N LYS A 17 10.08 4.35 -16.84
CA LYS A 17 10.93 4.58 -15.66
C LYS A 17 11.38 6.05 -15.61
N GLU A 18 11.94 6.57 -16.70
CA GLU A 18 12.49 7.92 -16.76
C GLU A 18 11.46 8.94 -17.28
N ASP A 19 10.55 8.52 -18.16
CA ASP A 19 9.47 9.35 -18.70
C ASP A 19 8.26 9.36 -17.76
N VAL A 20 8.18 10.41 -16.95
CA VAL A 20 7.09 10.64 -15.99
C VAL A 20 5.74 10.74 -16.70
N ALA A 21 5.66 11.39 -17.85
CA ALA A 21 4.40 11.57 -18.56
C ALA A 21 3.87 10.24 -19.11
N LEU A 22 4.75 9.42 -19.68
CA LEU A 22 4.40 8.07 -20.12
C LEU A 22 4.03 7.17 -18.94
N ARG A 23 4.75 7.26 -17.82
CA ARG A 23 4.40 6.55 -16.59
C ARG A 23 3.00 6.90 -16.11
N SER A 24 2.66 8.19 -16.04
CA SER A 24 1.31 8.63 -15.62
C SER A 24 0.22 8.09 -16.55
N LYS A 25 0.49 7.96 -17.86
CA LYS A 25 -0.46 7.32 -18.80
C LYS A 25 -0.67 5.85 -18.48
N TYR A 26 0.40 5.10 -18.21
CA TYR A 26 0.28 3.69 -17.81
C TYR A 26 -0.44 3.51 -16.46
N ILE A 27 -0.14 4.34 -15.47
CA ILE A 27 -0.86 4.33 -14.18
C ILE A 27 -2.34 4.66 -14.39
N ALA A 28 -2.67 5.65 -15.24
CA ALA A 28 -4.06 5.99 -15.54
C ALA A 28 -4.80 4.86 -16.26
N ALA A 29 -4.12 4.13 -17.16
CA ALA A 29 -4.72 3.06 -17.94
C ALA A 29 -4.89 1.75 -17.15
N PHE A 30 -3.89 1.39 -16.33
CA PHE A 30 -3.76 0.05 -15.73
C PHE A 30 -3.79 0.06 -14.20
N GLY A 31 -3.85 1.26 -13.60
CA GLY A 31 -3.99 1.45 -12.17
C GLY A 31 -2.88 0.78 -11.36
N SER A 32 -3.28 0.12 -10.26
CA SER A 32 -2.37 -0.50 -9.30
C SER A 32 -1.65 -1.77 -9.78
N ALA A 33 -1.94 -2.23 -11.00
CA ALA A 33 -1.13 -3.29 -11.61
C ALA A 33 0.29 -2.79 -11.87
N CYS A 34 0.44 -1.49 -12.18
CA CYS A 34 1.71 -0.85 -12.47
C CYS A 34 2.29 -0.13 -11.26
N TYR A 35 3.59 -0.24 -11.05
CA TYR A 35 4.28 0.37 -9.93
C TYR A 35 5.77 0.50 -10.17
N MET A 36 6.40 1.39 -9.40
CA MET A 36 7.85 1.44 -9.25
C MET A 36 8.34 0.32 -8.33
N SER A 37 9.19 -0.55 -8.83
CA SER A 37 9.78 -1.64 -8.05
C SER A 37 10.99 -1.16 -7.24
N GLU A 38 11.33 -1.90 -6.18
CA GLU A 38 12.59 -1.69 -5.44
C GLU A 38 13.84 -1.93 -6.31
N ALA A 39 13.71 -2.67 -7.42
CA ALA A 39 14.78 -2.84 -8.40
C ALA A 39 14.96 -1.62 -9.32
N GLY A 40 14.15 -0.56 -9.13
CA GLY A 40 14.21 0.66 -9.93
C GLY A 40 13.67 0.47 -11.35
N SER A 41 12.73 -0.44 -11.54
CA SER A 41 11.99 -0.63 -12.80
C SER A 41 10.53 -0.20 -12.63
N PHE A 42 9.88 0.19 -13.74
CA PHE A 42 8.43 0.41 -13.78
C PHE A 42 7.81 -0.67 -14.67
N ASP A 43 6.98 -1.51 -14.06
CA ASP A 43 6.41 -2.70 -14.68
C ASP A 43 4.97 -2.90 -14.19
N CYS A 44 4.16 -3.62 -14.96
CA CYS A 44 2.80 -3.98 -14.54
C CYS A 44 2.68 -5.49 -14.36
N PHE A 45 2.12 -5.89 -13.22
CA PHE A 45 2.01 -7.28 -12.79
C PHE A 45 0.58 -7.65 -12.40
N TYR A 46 0.15 -8.83 -12.81
CA TYR A 46 -1.24 -9.29 -12.69
C TYR A 46 -1.31 -10.67 -12.04
N LYS A 47 -2.38 -10.90 -11.27
CA LYS A 47 -2.66 -12.21 -10.67
C LYS A 47 -3.03 -13.27 -11.70
N THR A 48 -3.67 -12.86 -12.79
CA THR A 48 -4.17 -13.76 -13.82
C THR A 48 -3.69 -13.31 -15.19
N TRP A 49 -3.51 -14.27 -16.09
CA TRP A 49 -3.06 -13.99 -17.45
C TRP A 49 -4.15 -13.26 -18.25
N GLU A 50 -5.44 -13.50 -17.96
CA GLU A 50 -6.55 -12.84 -18.63
C GLU A 50 -6.52 -11.32 -18.39
N ALA A 51 -6.23 -10.90 -17.15
CA ALA A 51 -6.13 -9.49 -16.80
C ALA A 51 -4.89 -8.86 -17.44
N ALA A 52 -3.74 -9.55 -17.41
CA ALA A 52 -2.54 -9.12 -18.11
C ALA A 52 -2.79 -8.91 -19.61
N CYS A 53 -3.48 -9.85 -20.24
CA CYS A 53 -3.84 -9.81 -21.66
C CYS A 53 -4.78 -8.67 -22.02
N ALA A 54 -5.79 -8.40 -21.18
CA ALA A 54 -6.74 -7.33 -21.40
C ALA A 54 -6.08 -5.95 -21.41
N ASP A 55 -5.10 -5.72 -20.54
CA ASP A 55 -4.36 -4.46 -20.49
C ASP A 55 -3.20 -4.41 -21.49
N ALA A 56 -2.54 -5.55 -21.74
CA ALA A 56 -1.53 -5.70 -22.78
C ALA A 56 -2.05 -5.22 -24.15
N ALA A 57 -3.32 -5.48 -24.48
CA ALA A 57 -3.95 -5.03 -25.72
C ALA A 57 -3.98 -3.50 -25.89
N LYS A 58 -3.97 -2.74 -24.79
CA LYS A 58 -4.03 -1.27 -24.78
C LYS A 58 -2.65 -0.62 -24.77
N ILE A 59 -1.56 -1.40 -24.62
CA ILE A 59 -0.18 -0.86 -24.53
C ILE A 59 0.17 0.02 -25.74
N GLY A 60 -0.26 -0.39 -26.94
CA GLY A 60 -0.01 0.38 -28.16
C GLY A 60 -0.59 1.79 -28.08
N GLU A 61 -1.88 1.91 -27.72
CA GLU A 61 -2.56 3.19 -27.53
C GLU A 61 -1.90 4.03 -26.44
N VAL A 62 -1.62 3.44 -25.28
CA VAL A 62 -1.04 4.14 -24.13
C VAL A 62 0.37 4.69 -24.43
N SER A 63 1.17 3.95 -25.20
CA SER A 63 2.52 4.36 -25.63
C SER A 63 2.51 5.35 -26.79
N GLY A 64 1.35 5.63 -27.40
CA GLY A 64 1.25 6.52 -28.56
C GLY A 64 1.63 5.87 -29.89
N ASN A 65 1.71 4.53 -29.92
CA ASN A 65 1.80 3.80 -31.19
C ASN A 65 0.45 3.88 -31.92
N ALA A 66 0.48 3.79 -33.25
CA ALA A 66 -0.75 3.78 -34.04
C ALA A 66 -1.66 2.64 -33.54
N PRO A 67 -2.93 2.94 -33.18
CA PRO A 67 -3.88 1.90 -32.81
C PRO A 67 -4.02 0.93 -33.97
N TYR A 68 -4.19 -0.36 -33.66
CA TYR A 68 -4.42 -1.37 -34.69
C TYR A 68 -5.83 -1.92 -34.58
N ASP A 69 -6.47 -2.06 -35.73
CA ASP A 69 -7.92 -2.26 -35.87
C ASP A 69 -8.40 -3.68 -35.54
N THR A 70 -7.53 -4.61 -35.13
CA THR A 70 -7.94 -6.01 -34.89
C THR A 70 -7.60 -6.51 -33.49
N GLY A 71 -8.64 -7.01 -32.81
CA GLY A 71 -8.61 -7.59 -31.47
C GLY A 71 -7.86 -8.92 -31.41
N TYR A 72 -6.53 -8.86 -31.46
CA TYR A 72 -5.69 -10.02 -31.21
C TYR A 72 -5.95 -10.56 -29.82
N LYS A 73 -6.14 -11.88 -29.77
CA LYS A 73 -6.25 -12.63 -28.53
C LYS A 73 -4.85 -13.08 -28.12
N CYS A 74 -4.58 -13.06 -26.83
CA CYS A 74 -3.39 -13.69 -26.29
C CYS A 74 -3.28 -15.15 -26.75
N GLN A 75 -2.10 -15.53 -27.21
CA GLN A 75 -1.80 -16.88 -27.65
C GLN A 75 -0.85 -17.54 -26.65
N PRO A 76 -1.13 -18.77 -26.19
CA PRO A 76 -0.23 -19.49 -25.30
C PRO A 76 1.08 -19.84 -26.02
N VAL A 77 2.20 -19.75 -25.31
CA VAL A 77 3.54 -20.09 -25.83
C VAL A 77 3.98 -21.51 -25.43
N GLY A 78 3.17 -22.22 -24.63
CA GLY A 78 3.35 -23.64 -24.30
C GLY A 78 4.04 -23.92 -22.96
N ASN A 79 4.52 -22.89 -22.26
CA ASN A 79 5.19 -22.96 -20.95
C ASN A 79 4.42 -22.22 -19.83
N GLY A 80 3.17 -21.81 -20.10
CA GLY A 80 2.37 -20.96 -19.22
C GLY A 80 2.46 -19.47 -19.52
N ASP A 81 3.35 -19.06 -20.43
CA ASP A 81 3.43 -17.68 -20.92
C ASP A 81 2.49 -17.45 -22.11
N TYR A 82 2.22 -16.18 -22.37
CA TYR A 82 1.34 -15.74 -23.45
C TYR A 82 2.03 -14.69 -24.30
N THR A 83 1.70 -14.63 -25.59
CA THR A 83 2.14 -13.57 -26.48
C THR A 83 0.95 -12.80 -27.05
N LEU A 84 1.14 -11.49 -27.23
CA LEU A 84 0.16 -10.61 -27.85
C LEU A 84 0.86 -9.66 -28.80
N GLN A 85 0.32 -9.51 -30.01
CA GLN A 85 0.74 -8.47 -30.94
C GLN A 85 0.13 -7.13 -30.50
N VAL A 86 0.96 -6.08 -30.48
CA VAL A 86 0.58 -4.71 -30.14
C VAL A 86 0.88 -3.80 -31.32
N GLY A 87 -0.14 -3.12 -31.84
CA GLY A 87 -0.02 -2.26 -33.02
C GLY A 87 -0.02 -3.03 -34.34
N SER A 88 0.21 -2.29 -35.44
CA SER A 88 -0.01 -2.78 -36.80
C SER A 88 1.06 -3.71 -37.35
N ASP A 89 2.24 -3.67 -36.76
CA ASP A 89 3.35 -4.53 -37.14
C ASP A 89 3.26 -5.89 -36.42
N VAL A 90 3.26 -6.97 -37.20
CA VAL A 90 3.28 -8.36 -36.69
C VAL A 90 4.55 -8.70 -35.92
N ALA A 91 5.62 -7.92 -36.10
CA ALA A 91 6.86 -8.03 -35.33
C ALA A 91 6.73 -7.44 -33.91
N ASN A 92 5.78 -6.52 -33.68
CA ASN A 92 5.57 -5.90 -32.38
C ASN A 92 4.76 -6.82 -31.47
N LYS A 93 5.41 -7.88 -30.98
CA LYS A 93 4.83 -8.80 -30.01
C LYS A 93 5.39 -8.53 -28.63
N ILE A 94 4.52 -8.49 -27.64
CA ILE A 94 4.88 -8.53 -26.23
C ILE A 94 4.70 -9.94 -25.70
N LEU A 95 5.61 -10.31 -24.80
CA LEU A 95 5.62 -11.58 -24.11
C LEU A 95 5.17 -11.35 -22.66
N ILE A 96 4.05 -11.97 -22.29
CA ILE A 96 3.47 -11.94 -20.96
C ILE A 96 4.01 -13.14 -20.20
N ASN A 97 4.92 -12.88 -19.25
CA ASN A 97 5.67 -13.93 -18.55
C ASN A 97 5.17 -14.14 -17.13
N TYR A 98 5.04 -15.39 -16.71
CA TYR A 98 4.80 -15.72 -15.31
C TYR A 98 6.12 -15.74 -14.53
N GLN A 99 6.36 -14.72 -13.70
CA GLN A 99 7.64 -14.53 -13.03
C GLN A 99 7.51 -13.88 -11.65
N ALA A 100 8.61 -13.86 -10.91
CA ALA A 100 8.66 -13.18 -9.62
C ALA A 100 8.47 -11.67 -9.82
N ALA A 101 7.41 -11.13 -9.22
CA ALA A 101 7.19 -9.71 -9.11
C ALA A 101 8.14 -9.14 -8.04
N PRO A 102 8.96 -8.14 -8.39
CA PRO A 102 9.78 -7.44 -7.40
C PRO A 102 8.86 -6.70 -6.42
N LEU A 103 9.36 -6.48 -5.20
CA LEU A 103 8.63 -5.72 -4.19
C LEU A 103 8.30 -4.33 -4.72
N GLN A 104 7.10 -3.86 -4.40
CA GLN A 104 6.75 -2.46 -4.64
C GLN A 104 7.56 -1.59 -3.70
N THR A 105 8.10 -0.49 -4.23
CA THR A 105 8.86 0.45 -3.41
C THR A 105 8.03 0.91 -2.21
N SER A 106 8.66 1.04 -1.05
CA SER A 106 8.02 1.63 0.14
C SER A 106 7.67 3.11 -0.06
N LEU A 107 8.12 3.72 -1.15
CA LEU A 107 7.71 5.06 -1.56
C LEU A 107 6.31 5.02 -2.17
N ILE A 108 5.42 5.90 -1.73
CA ILE A 108 4.10 6.06 -2.35
C ILE A 108 4.23 7.12 -3.44
N GLU A 109 3.76 6.82 -4.64
CA GLU A 109 3.74 7.80 -5.72
C GLU A 109 2.57 8.77 -5.52
N ILE A 110 2.91 10.02 -5.19
CA ILE A 110 1.96 11.11 -4.96
C ILE A 110 2.15 12.12 -6.09
N LYS A 111 1.14 12.32 -6.92
CA LYS A 111 1.22 13.19 -8.11
C LYS A 111 2.46 12.90 -8.98
N SER A 112 2.78 11.62 -9.15
CA SER A 112 3.96 11.14 -9.90
C SER A 112 5.33 11.40 -9.24
N VAL A 113 5.32 11.79 -7.97
CA VAL A 113 6.52 12.00 -7.14
C VAL A 113 6.63 10.89 -6.10
N PRO A 114 7.70 10.08 -6.11
CA PRO A 114 7.95 9.10 -5.04
C PRO A 114 8.11 9.81 -3.69
N THR A 115 7.23 9.47 -2.75
CA THR A 115 7.20 10.09 -1.42
C THR A 115 7.38 9.01 -0.36
N GLU A 116 8.35 9.20 0.52
CA GLU A 116 8.55 8.30 1.64
C GLU A 116 7.47 8.51 2.71
N VAL A 117 6.97 7.41 3.26
CA VAL A 117 6.16 7.43 4.48
C VAL A 117 7.06 7.58 5.69
N SER A 118 6.83 8.63 6.47
CA SER A 118 7.61 8.98 7.65
C SER A 118 6.68 9.37 8.79
N GLY A 119 6.08 8.35 9.40
CA GLY A 119 5.08 8.50 10.44
C GLY A 119 5.59 9.03 11.79
N PRO A 120 4.68 9.27 12.74
CA PRO A 120 4.99 9.89 14.03
C PRO A 120 5.98 9.07 14.86
N TYR A 121 6.04 7.75 14.66
CA TYR A 121 6.88 6.84 15.45
C TYR A 121 8.26 6.58 14.84
N ARG A 122 8.65 7.33 13.80
CA ARG A 122 9.93 7.16 13.07
C ARG A 122 11.21 7.22 13.92
N ASN A 123 11.13 7.79 15.13
CA ASN A 123 12.27 7.89 16.05
C ASN A 123 12.35 6.72 17.04
N LEU A 124 11.40 5.79 17.02
CA LEU A 124 11.45 4.60 17.87
C LEU A 124 12.53 3.63 17.37
N VAL A 125 13.22 2.98 18.31
CA VAL A 125 14.32 2.06 18.00
C VAL A 125 13.77 0.73 17.49
N GLU A 126 14.20 0.34 16.30
CA GLU A 126 13.86 -0.94 15.69
C GLU A 126 14.73 -2.06 16.27
N VAL A 127 14.18 -2.80 17.24
CA VAL A 127 14.91 -3.93 17.85
C VAL A 127 14.67 -5.27 17.14
N THR A 128 13.67 -5.33 16.25
CA THR A 128 13.38 -6.53 15.46
C THR A 128 13.75 -6.31 14.01
N THR A 129 13.95 -7.42 13.29
CA THR A 129 14.20 -7.35 11.86
C THR A 129 12.97 -6.81 11.13
N ILE A 130 13.11 -5.65 10.50
CA ILE A 130 12.11 -5.08 9.60
C ILE A 130 11.90 -6.03 8.42
N LYS A 131 10.65 -6.44 8.18
CA LYS A 131 10.28 -7.34 7.08
C LYS A 131 8.95 -6.92 6.46
N THR A 132 8.83 -7.14 5.15
CA THR A 132 7.56 -7.04 4.43
C THR A 132 6.57 -8.10 4.88
N ASP A 133 5.26 -7.83 4.76
CA ASP A 133 4.18 -8.75 5.17
C ASP A 133 4.23 -9.16 6.66
N LYS A 134 4.86 -8.32 7.49
CA LYS A 134 4.85 -8.44 8.95
C LYS A 134 4.04 -7.32 9.55
N GLY A 135 3.22 -7.68 10.54
CA GLY A 135 2.52 -6.71 11.37
C GLY A 135 3.31 -6.34 12.63
N PHE A 136 2.77 -5.42 13.42
CA PHE A 136 3.36 -4.92 14.67
C PHE A 136 3.16 -5.84 15.89
N TYR A 137 3.15 -7.15 15.69
CA TYR A 137 2.94 -8.14 16.77
C TYR A 137 4.25 -8.73 17.32
N CYS A 138 5.41 -8.34 16.76
CA CYS A 138 6.71 -8.74 17.27
C CYS A 138 7.05 -7.99 18.55
N SER A 139 7.99 -8.51 19.35
CA SER A 139 8.47 -7.81 20.55
C SER A 139 9.01 -6.43 20.19
N SER A 140 8.74 -5.42 21.01
CA SER A 140 9.34 -4.08 20.89
C SER A 140 10.67 -3.95 21.63
N GLY A 141 11.08 -4.98 22.39
CA GLY A 141 12.20 -4.90 23.33
C GLY A 141 11.96 -3.95 24.51
N GLN A 142 10.75 -3.39 24.62
CA GLN A 142 10.33 -2.54 25.72
C GLN A 142 9.50 -3.34 26.73
N VAL A 143 9.36 -2.78 27.92
CA VAL A 143 8.51 -3.31 28.98
C VAL A 143 7.54 -2.25 29.46
N ASN A 144 6.38 -2.67 29.95
CA ASN A 144 5.43 -1.77 30.59
C ASN A 144 5.87 -1.39 32.01
N GLU A 145 5.06 -0.57 32.70
CA GLU A 145 5.33 -0.12 34.09
C GLU A 145 5.41 -1.29 35.09
N LYS A 146 4.84 -2.45 34.76
CA LYS A 146 4.89 -3.68 35.56
C LYS A 146 6.08 -4.57 35.22
N GLY A 147 6.93 -4.16 34.26
CA GLY A 147 8.07 -4.94 33.77
C GLY A 147 7.69 -6.05 32.78
N GLU A 148 6.46 -6.08 32.27
CA GLU A 148 6.01 -7.08 31.31
C GLU A 148 6.42 -6.67 29.89
N PRO A 149 6.88 -7.61 29.04
CA PRO A 149 7.32 -7.29 27.69
C PRO A 149 6.18 -6.81 26.81
N LEU A 150 6.47 -5.78 26.01
CA LEU A 150 5.54 -5.21 25.04
C LEU A 150 5.82 -5.72 23.63
N ASN A 151 4.78 -5.85 22.82
CA ASN A 151 4.92 -5.93 21.37
C ASN A 151 4.99 -4.53 20.74
N GLN A 152 5.38 -4.45 19.46
CA GLN A 152 5.52 -3.18 18.74
C GLN A 152 4.22 -2.36 18.75
N ARG A 153 3.07 -3.02 18.60
CA ARG A 153 1.74 -2.37 18.61
C ARG A 153 1.45 -1.73 19.97
N GLU A 154 1.65 -2.46 21.06
CA GLU A 154 1.42 -1.95 22.42
C GLU A 154 2.39 -0.80 22.73
N TRP A 155 3.64 -0.93 22.28
CA TRP A 155 4.63 0.14 22.45
C TRP A 155 4.22 1.42 21.72
N VAL A 156 3.77 1.32 20.47
CA VAL A 156 3.25 2.47 19.70
C VAL A 156 2.09 3.15 20.44
N LEU A 157 1.14 2.36 20.96
CA LEU A 157 0.01 2.89 21.73
C LEU A 157 0.45 3.56 23.03
N GLN A 158 1.43 3.00 23.75
CA GLN A 158 1.96 3.60 24.97
C GLN A 158 2.68 4.94 24.69
N VAL A 159 3.48 5.00 23.62
CA VAL A 159 4.15 6.24 23.21
C VAL A 159 3.13 7.31 22.84
N ASN A 160 2.09 6.94 22.08
CA ASN A 160 0.98 7.83 21.77
C ASN A 160 0.29 8.32 23.06
N ARG A 161 -0.04 7.41 23.99
CA ARG A 161 -0.66 7.74 25.27
C ARG A 161 0.16 8.75 26.08
N LYS A 162 1.47 8.53 26.16
CA LYS A 162 2.41 9.39 26.88
C LYS A 162 2.50 10.79 26.24
N ALA A 163 2.56 10.86 24.91
CA ALA A 163 2.60 12.13 24.18
C ALA A 163 1.35 12.99 24.41
N HIS A 164 0.20 12.36 24.71
CA HIS A 164 -1.08 13.03 24.89
C HIS A 164 -1.63 12.93 26.33
N LYS A 165 -0.73 12.91 27.32
CA LYS A 165 -1.08 13.05 28.76
C LYS A 165 -2.07 12.00 29.27
N GLY A 166 -2.02 10.78 28.74
CA GLY A 166 -2.88 9.68 29.18
C GLY A 166 -4.01 9.34 28.21
N GLU A 167 -4.30 10.19 27.23
CA GLU A 167 -5.29 9.92 26.17
C GLU A 167 -4.64 9.27 24.95
N ILE A 168 -5.40 8.53 24.15
CA ILE A 168 -4.94 8.05 22.84
C ILE A 168 -5.46 9.00 21.77
N HIS A 169 -4.57 9.66 21.03
CA HIS A 169 -4.93 10.57 19.94
C HIS A 169 -4.71 9.91 18.58
N SER A 170 -5.62 10.16 17.65
CA SER A 170 -5.47 9.73 16.25
C SER A 170 -4.46 10.59 15.51
N ASP A 171 -3.50 9.95 14.85
CA ASP A 171 -2.50 10.60 13.98
C ASP A 171 -3.13 11.15 12.69
N LEU A 172 -4.36 10.72 12.37
CA LEU A 172 -5.17 11.20 11.25
C LEU A 172 -6.40 11.98 11.72
N ALA A 173 -6.40 12.55 12.94
CA ALA A 173 -7.51 13.37 13.42
C ALA A 173 -7.99 14.40 12.37
N GLY A 174 -9.31 14.47 12.15
CA GLY A 174 -9.91 15.33 11.12
C GLY A 174 -9.86 14.79 9.68
N PHE A 175 -9.21 13.65 9.43
CA PHE A 175 -9.26 12.98 8.12
C PHE A 175 -10.69 12.57 7.78
N THR A 176 -11.11 12.79 6.54
CA THR A 176 -12.48 12.49 6.08
C THR A 176 -12.51 11.40 5.03
N TRP A 177 -13.54 10.54 5.09
CA TRP A 177 -13.74 9.46 4.13
C TRP A 177 -15.22 9.14 3.93
N PRO A 178 -15.60 8.59 2.76
CA PRO A 178 -16.96 8.10 2.54
C PRO A 178 -17.25 6.88 3.44
N CYS A 179 -18.39 6.89 4.11
CA CYS A 179 -18.84 5.81 4.98
C CYS A 179 -20.37 5.69 4.96
N GLU A 180 -20.93 4.80 5.77
CA GLU A 180 -22.37 4.64 5.96
C GLU A 180 -22.77 5.10 7.37
N ASP A 181 -23.94 5.74 7.49
CA ASP A 181 -24.53 6.07 8.77
C ASP A 181 -25.25 4.86 9.42
N GLU A 182 -25.87 5.07 10.59
CA GLU A 182 -26.62 4.02 11.31
C GLU A 182 -27.80 3.44 10.51
N ASN A 183 -28.25 4.15 9.47
CA ASN A 183 -29.32 3.74 8.56
C ASN A 183 -28.78 3.23 7.21
N CYS A 184 -27.49 2.87 7.13
CA CYS A 184 -26.82 2.40 5.93
C CYS A 184 -26.85 3.42 4.76
N LYS A 185 -26.94 4.73 5.06
CA LYS A 185 -26.92 5.77 4.03
C LYS A 185 -25.51 6.31 3.82
N PRO A 186 -25.09 6.55 2.55
CA PRO A 186 -23.81 7.17 2.25
C PRO A 186 -23.68 8.53 2.95
N THR A 187 -22.59 8.69 3.71
CA THR A 187 -22.25 9.91 4.43
C THR A 187 -20.73 10.12 4.42
N THR A 188 -20.26 11.19 5.06
CA THR A 188 -18.83 11.46 5.27
C THR A 188 -18.50 11.30 6.75
N CYS A 189 -17.61 10.36 7.04
CA CYS A 189 -17.04 10.19 8.37
C CYS A 189 -15.84 11.12 8.55
N THR A 190 -15.61 11.54 9.79
CA THR A 190 -14.44 12.33 10.19
C THR A 190 -13.74 11.62 11.34
N GLU A 191 -12.42 11.52 11.25
CA GLU A 191 -11.60 10.85 12.24
C GLU A 191 -11.57 11.66 13.54
N LYS A 192 -11.84 11.00 14.66
CA LYS A 192 -11.87 11.64 15.97
C LYS A 192 -10.45 11.95 16.44
N LEU A 193 -10.30 13.05 17.18
CA LEU A 193 -9.04 13.37 17.83
C LEU A 193 -8.71 12.36 18.92
N VAL A 194 -9.62 12.16 19.87
CA VAL A 194 -9.44 11.21 20.98
C VAL A 194 -10.14 9.90 20.64
N LEU A 195 -9.41 8.79 20.81
CA LEU A 195 -9.86 7.43 20.54
C LEU A 195 -10.04 6.65 21.84
N LEU A 196 -10.83 5.57 21.78
CA LEU A 196 -11.02 4.70 22.94
C LEU A 196 -9.78 3.84 23.15
N ASP A 197 -9.32 3.80 24.39
CA ASP A 197 -8.13 3.08 24.77
C ASP A 197 -8.36 1.56 24.66
N PRO A 198 -7.57 0.84 23.86
CA PRO A 198 -7.67 -0.61 23.72
C PRO A 198 -7.40 -1.41 25.00
N ASP A 199 -6.73 -0.80 25.99
CA ASP A 199 -6.37 -1.39 27.29
C ASP A 199 -7.41 -1.08 28.39
N ASP A 200 -8.41 -0.22 28.13
CA ASP A 200 -9.53 -0.01 29.05
C ASP A 200 -10.51 -1.19 28.93
N ASP A 201 -10.77 -1.87 30.05
CA ASP A 201 -11.71 -3.00 30.16
C ASP A 201 -13.14 -2.66 29.67
N LYS A 202 -13.50 -1.38 29.66
CA LYS A 202 -14.79 -0.89 29.17
C LYS A 202 -14.84 -0.71 27.66
N THR A 203 -13.70 -0.69 26.97
CA THR A 203 -13.64 -0.48 25.51
C THR A 203 -13.91 -1.80 24.79
N PRO A 204 -15.07 -1.95 24.11
CA PRO A 204 -15.37 -3.18 23.39
C PRO A 204 -14.35 -3.43 22.27
N ARG A 205 -13.94 -4.69 22.09
CA ARG A 205 -12.97 -5.08 21.04
C ARG A 205 -13.35 -4.61 19.63
N TYR A 206 -14.66 -4.51 19.37
CA TYR A 206 -15.19 -4.13 18.05
C TYR A 206 -15.73 -2.71 17.98
N ASP A 207 -15.47 -1.91 19.00
CA ASP A 207 -15.88 -0.51 19.01
C ASP A 207 -15.25 0.22 17.81
N PRO A 208 -16.04 1.00 17.04
CA PRO A 208 -15.54 1.71 15.87
C PRO A 208 -14.46 2.74 16.20
N ASP A 209 -14.47 3.32 17.40
CA ASP A 209 -13.55 4.37 17.85
C ASP A 209 -12.39 3.82 18.71
N ARG A 210 -12.30 2.50 18.89
CA ARG A 210 -11.14 1.85 19.51
C ARG A 210 -9.87 2.15 18.70
N ALA A 211 -8.80 2.55 19.39
CA ALA A 211 -7.52 2.81 18.75
C ALA A 211 -6.87 1.53 18.20
N GLU A 212 -6.32 1.64 16.99
CA GLU A 212 -5.57 0.60 16.30
C GLU A 212 -4.29 1.17 15.69
N VAL A 213 -3.26 0.32 15.62
CA VAL A 213 -2.04 0.65 14.89
C VAL A 213 -2.21 0.23 13.44
N HIS A 214 -2.17 1.21 12.57
CA HIS A 214 -2.30 1.13 11.13
C HIS A 214 -0.94 1.05 10.44
N HIS A 215 -0.89 0.30 9.35
CA HIS A 215 0.22 0.31 8.40
C HIS A 215 -0.11 1.29 7.29
N VAL A 216 0.56 2.45 7.27
CA VAL A 216 0.33 3.48 6.25
C VAL A 216 0.62 2.88 4.88
N VAL A 217 1.82 2.35 4.63
CA VAL A 217 2.06 1.41 3.53
C VAL A 217 1.51 0.04 3.95
N PRO A 218 0.44 -0.49 3.32
CA PRO A 218 -0.20 -1.71 3.77
C PRO A 218 0.72 -2.92 3.62
N MET A 219 0.60 -3.90 4.51
CA MET A 219 1.42 -5.12 4.50
C MET A 219 1.45 -5.82 3.14
N LYS A 220 0.35 -5.74 2.40
CA LYS A 220 0.21 -6.26 1.05
C LYS A 220 -0.30 -5.19 0.09
N ASP A 221 0.18 -5.24 -1.14
CA ASP A 221 -0.40 -4.47 -2.23
C ASP A 221 -1.73 -5.08 -2.73
N LEU A 222 -2.36 -4.44 -3.72
CA LEU A 222 -3.61 -4.91 -4.33
C LEU A 222 -3.44 -6.24 -5.11
N ARG A 223 -2.19 -6.60 -5.42
CA ARG A 223 -1.80 -7.87 -6.02
C ARG A 223 -1.55 -8.95 -4.96
N SER A 224 -1.79 -8.63 -3.69
CA SER A 224 -1.58 -9.49 -2.53
C SER A 224 -0.12 -9.92 -2.34
N CYS A 225 0.82 -9.20 -2.95
CA CYS A 225 2.24 -9.37 -2.70
C CYS A 225 2.65 -8.60 -1.44
N PRO A 226 3.68 -9.07 -0.71
CA PRO A 226 4.30 -8.29 0.36
C PRO A 226 4.69 -6.89 -0.10
N TRP A 227 4.40 -5.87 0.71
CA TRP A 227 4.74 -4.48 0.41
C TRP A 227 5.18 -3.72 1.67
N GLY A 228 4.24 -3.34 2.53
CA GLY A 228 4.52 -2.63 3.78
C GLY A 228 5.29 -3.47 4.77
N THR A 229 6.06 -2.78 5.62
CA THR A 229 6.89 -3.38 6.67
C THR A 229 6.38 -3.04 8.07
N ASN A 230 6.84 -3.79 9.06
CA ASN A 230 6.60 -3.53 10.49
C ASN A 230 7.53 -2.44 11.08
N ALA A 231 8.11 -1.56 10.26
CA ALA A 231 8.90 -0.43 10.76
C ALA A 231 7.99 0.64 11.39
N TYR A 232 8.41 1.26 12.48
CA TYR A 232 7.67 2.30 13.20
C TYR A 232 7.42 3.55 12.35
N LYS A 233 8.30 3.88 11.39
CA LYS A 233 8.02 4.95 10.41
C LYS A 233 6.79 4.67 9.54
N ASN A 234 6.36 3.42 9.43
CA ASN A 234 5.17 2.98 8.71
C ASN A 234 3.92 2.88 9.60
N ALA A 235 4.05 3.18 10.89
CA ALA A 235 2.95 3.09 11.86
C ALA A 235 2.20 4.42 11.99
N ALA A 236 0.88 4.31 12.17
CA ALA A 236 0.01 5.39 12.61
C ALA A 236 -1.03 4.83 13.61
N VAL A 237 -1.46 5.60 14.60
CA VAL A 237 -2.57 5.27 15.48
C VAL A 237 -3.82 5.95 14.93
N ILE A 238 -4.85 5.15 14.64
CA ILE A 238 -6.13 5.62 14.10
C ILE A 238 -7.28 4.79 14.67
N SER A 239 -8.51 5.24 14.47
CA SER A 239 -9.69 4.48 14.85
C SER A 239 -9.82 3.20 14.04
N ARG A 240 -10.40 2.16 14.66
CA ARG A 240 -10.70 0.89 14.00
C ARG A 240 -11.55 1.06 12.74
N ARG A 241 -12.51 1.99 12.74
CA ARG A 241 -13.35 2.27 11.56
C ARG A 241 -12.53 2.84 10.40
N LEU A 242 -11.59 3.76 10.65
CA LEU A 242 -10.72 4.30 9.61
C LEU A 242 -9.72 3.24 9.15
N ASN A 243 -9.15 2.46 10.06
CA ASN A 243 -8.25 1.37 9.72
C ASN A 243 -8.91 0.33 8.80
N ARG A 244 -10.18 0.00 9.05
CA ARG A 244 -10.98 -0.85 8.16
C ARG A 244 -11.18 -0.23 6.79
N PHE A 245 -11.43 1.08 6.72
CA PHE A 245 -11.59 1.78 5.45
C PHE A 245 -10.28 1.77 4.62
N LEU A 246 -9.12 1.93 5.26
CA LEU A 246 -7.81 1.99 4.59
C LEU A 246 -7.15 0.61 4.38
N PHE A 247 -7.70 -0.45 4.98
CA PHE A 247 -7.09 -1.78 4.99
C PHE A 247 -6.75 -2.30 3.58
N ASN A 248 -5.46 -2.59 3.35
CA ASN A 248 -4.91 -3.09 2.08
C ASN A 248 -5.24 -2.25 0.84
N LYS A 249 -5.44 -0.94 1.02
CA LYS A 249 -5.58 0.02 -0.08
C LYS A 249 -4.27 0.76 -0.30
N VAL A 250 -4.04 1.20 -1.54
CA VAL A 250 -2.95 2.15 -1.81
C VAL A 250 -3.23 3.43 -1.00
N PRO A 251 -2.25 3.94 -0.24
CA PRO A 251 -2.48 5.07 0.65
C PRO A 251 -2.84 6.32 -0.16
N PRO A 252 -3.96 7.00 0.12
CA PRO A 252 -4.28 8.26 -0.55
C PRO A 252 -3.24 9.34 -0.22
N GLU A 253 -2.98 10.23 -1.18
CA GLU A 253 -2.05 11.37 -1.01
C GLU A 253 -2.31 12.15 0.30
N LYS A 254 -3.58 12.39 0.62
CA LYS A 254 -3.96 13.16 1.82
C LYS A 254 -3.55 12.46 3.12
N GLU A 255 -3.61 11.13 3.17
CA GLU A 255 -3.16 10.37 4.32
C GLU A 255 -1.65 10.55 4.50
N VAL A 256 -0.86 10.24 3.48
CA VAL A 256 0.60 10.31 3.54
C VAL A 256 1.06 11.73 3.85
N ALA A 257 0.44 12.75 3.21
CA ALA A 257 0.76 14.15 3.46
C ALA A 257 0.42 14.61 4.88
N GLN A 258 -0.63 14.06 5.50
CA GLN A 258 -1.00 14.38 6.88
C GLN A 258 -0.06 13.67 7.86
N ILE A 259 0.16 12.37 7.69
CA ILE A 259 1.08 11.56 8.50
C ILE A 259 2.49 12.16 8.53
N ASN A 260 3.02 12.52 7.36
CA ASN A 260 4.37 13.09 7.26
C ASN A 260 4.50 14.47 7.94
N LYS A 261 3.40 15.18 8.19
CA LYS A 261 3.40 16.46 8.91
C LYS A 261 3.35 16.30 10.43
N VAL A 262 2.98 15.12 10.94
CA VAL A 262 2.94 14.88 12.37
C VAL A 262 4.36 14.87 12.94
N LEU A 263 4.58 15.68 13.97
CA LEU A 263 5.86 15.73 14.68
C LEU A 263 6.19 14.35 15.25
N PRO A 264 7.47 13.96 15.27
CA PRO A 264 7.82 12.66 15.78
C PRO A 264 7.56 12.61 17.28
N TYR A 265 6.92 11.54 17.75
CA TYR A 265 6.75 11.32 19.17
C TYR A 265 8.07 10.91 19.80
N THR A 266 8.28 11.40 21.02
CA THR A 266 9.42 11.02 21.85
C THR A 266 8.93 9.97 22.85
N PRO A 267 9.59 8.80 22.94
CA PRO A 267 9.19 7.73 23.84
C PRO A 267 9.29 8.06 25.34
#